data_AF-A0A1I8P700-F1
#
_entry.id   AF-A0A1I8P700-F1
#
_cell.length_a   1.000
_cell.length_b   1.000
_cell.length_c   1.000
_cell.angle_alpha   90.00
_cell.angle_beta   90.00
_cell.angle_gamma   90.00
#
_symmetry.space_group_name_H-M   'P 1'
#
loop_
_entity.id
_entity.type
_entity.pdbx_description
1 polymer ?
#
loop_
_entity_poly.entity_id
_entity_poly.type
_entity_poly.pdbx_seq_one_letter_code
_entity_poly.pdbx_strand_id
1 'polypeptide(L)'
;MKLIYIVIYFLIPLYSGEKSEAIEELQNLVTNCLQKYPVSDDELARFGELHKDPSLASDNYKCFGMCVVQGRGWFIDDVLIDDAYIKYVASDVLAEHVDELYHIIKECKLLVGDNKCDTVFQVGSCLEQKSWELLKKSVKSF
;
A
#
# COMPACT_ATOMS: atom_id res chain seq x y z
N MET A 1 -8.05 46.69 9.37
CA MET A 1 -8.14 45.77 8.20
C MET A 1 -6.78 45.19 7.79
N LYS A 2 -5.70 45.98 7.61
CA LYS A 2 -4.37 45.45 7.23
C LYS A 2 -3.75 44.42 8.20
N LEU A 3 -3.94 44.59 9.51
CA LEU A 3 -3.44 43.64 10.53
C LEU A 3 -4.12 42.25 10.46
N ILE A 4 -5.39 42.20 10.04
CA ILE A 4 -6.15 40.94 9.92
C ILE A 4 -5.61 40.11 8.75
N TYR A 5 -5.24 40.74 7.63
CA TYR A 5 -4.63 40.06 6.49
C TYR A 5 -3.26 39.46 6.81
N ILE A 6 -2.45 40.14 7.64
CA ILE A 6 -1.14 39.64 8.06
C ILE A 6 -1.30 38.39 8.94
N VAL A 7 -2.24 38.40 9.89
CA VAL A 7 -2.50 37.25 10.77
C VAL A 7 -3.02 36.03 9.99
N ILE A 8 -3.91 36.23 9.02
CA ILE A 8 -4.41 35.15 8.15
C ILE A 8 -3.28 34.58 7.28
N TYR A 9 -2.38 35.42 6.76
CA TYR A 9 -1.27 34.99 5.91
C TYR A 9 -0.24 34.12 6.66
N PHE A 10 -0.06 34.33 7.97
CA PHE A 10 0.81 33.50 8.81
C PHE A 10 0.12 32.26 9.39
N LEU A 11 -1.22 32.21 9.45
CA LEU A 11 -1.97 31.04 9.95
C LEU A 11 -2.18 29.95 8.89
N ILE A 12 -2.23 30.31 7.60
CA ILE A 12 -2.41 29.36 6.49
C ILE A 12 -1.24 28.36 6.34
N PRO A 13 0.05 28.72 6.50
CA PRO A 13 1.14 27.74 6.35
C PRO A 13 1.26 26.72 7.49
N LEU A 14 0.63 26.94 8.66
CA LEU A 14 0.62 25.97 9.76
C LEU A 14 -0.32 24.77 9.50
N TYR A 15 -1.24 24.88 8.55
CA TYR A 15 -2.13 23.78 8.15
C TYR A 15 -1.46 22.74 7.24
N SER A 16 -0.23 22.99 6.79
CA SER A 16 0.50 22.09 5.87
C SER A 16 1.35 21.01 6.56
N GLY A 17 1.44 21.02 7.90
CA GLY A 17 2.36 20.16 8.66
C GLY A 17 2.06 18.65 8.58
N GLU A 18 0.79 18.25 8.56
CA GLU A 18 0.39 16.83 8.67
C GLU A 18 0.79 15.98 7.46
N LYS A 19 0.88 16.56 6.26
CA LYS A 19 1.31 15.81 5.07
C LYS A 19 2.81 15.57 5.01
N SER A 20 3.61 16.40 5.68
CA SER A 20 5.08 16.30 5.61
C SER A 20 5.60 15.10 6.40
N GLU A 21 5.05 14.89 7.60
CA GLU A 21 5.47 13.83 8.53
C GLU A 21 5.18 12.44 7.97
N ALA A 22 3.95 12.20 7.46
CA ALA A 22 3.57 10.91 6.89
C ALA A 22 4.39 10.52 5.62
N ILE A 23 4.83 11.51 4.83
CA ILE A 23 5.69 11.25 3.65
C ILE A 23 7.10 10.86 4.12
N GLU A 24 7.65 11.57 5.11
CA GLU A 24 8.98 11.28 5.66
C GLU A 24 9.01 9.89 6.33
N GLU A 25 7.98 9.54 7.09
CA GLU A 25 7.85 8.20 7.69
C GLU A 25 7.82 7.10 6.63
N LEU A 26 7.06 7.28 5.55
CA LEU A 26 7.01 6.32 4.45
C LEU A 26 8.36 6.21 3.73
N GLN A 27 9.05 7.32 3.49
CA GLN A 27 10.38 7.31 2.88
C GLN A 27 11.37 6.55 3.74
N ASN A 28 11.42 6.83 5.04
CA ASN A 28 12.29 6.15 5.98
C ASN A 28 11.99 4.65 6.03
N LEU A 29 10.71 4.26 6.03
CA LEU A 29 10.30 2.86 5.96
C LEU A 29 10.83 2.18 4.69
N VAL A 30 10.60 2.78 3.53
CA VAL A 30 11.05 2.22 2.24
C VAL A 30 12.57 2.11 2.19
N THR A 31 13.31 3.14 2.63
CA THR A 31 14.77 3.14 2.68
C THR A 31 15.29 2.03 3.59
N ASN A 32 14.72 1.86 4.79
CA ASN A 32 15.11 0.80 5.71
C ASN A 32 14.84 -0.59 5.12
N CYS A 33 13.72 -0.76 4.43
CA CYS A 33 13.39 -2.01 3.76
C CYS A 33 14.33 -2.33 2.59
N LEU A 34 14.71 -1.34 1.78
CA LEU A 34 15.70 -1.51 0.70
C LEU A 34 17.09 -1.85 1.24
N GLN A 35 17.49 -1.28 2.39
CA GLN A 35 18.75 -1.64 3.05
C GLN A 35 18.74 -3.09 3.52
N LYS A 36 17.61 -3.58 4.03
CA LYS A 36 17.46 -4.95 4.53
C LYS A 36 17.33 -5.98 3.40
N TYR A 37 16.63 -5.63 2.34
CA TYR A 37 16.35 -6.46 1.18
C TYR A 37 16.72 -5.68 -0.09
N PRO A 38 17.99 -5.74 -0.52
CA PRO A 38 18.46 -4.99 -1.68
C PRO A 38 17.75 -5.46 -2.95
N VAL A 39 17.05 -4.52 -3.58
CA VAL A 39 16.39 -4.70 -4.88
C VAL A 39 17.16 -3.87 -5.91
N SER A 40 17.33 -4.41 -7.12
CA SER A 40 18.00 -3.66 -8.19
C SER A 40 17.11 -2.55 -8.76
N ASP A 41 17.71 -1.46 -9.24
CA ASP A 41 16.96 -0.38 -9.88
C ASP A 41 16.17 -0.85 -11.10
N ASP A 42 16.69 -1.84 -11.85
CA ASP A 42 15.98 -2.46 -12.98
C ASP A 42 14.71 -3.17 -12.53
N GLU A 43 14.80 -3.95 -11.44
CA GLU A 43 13.65 -4.67 -10.89
C GLU A 43 12.61 -3.70 -10.30
N LEU A 44 13.04 -2.62 -9.63
CA LEU A 44 12.16 -1.54 -9.18
C LEU A 44 11.48 -0.83 -10.35
N ALA A 45 12.22 -0.54 -11.42
CA ALA A 45 11.69 0.11 -12.63
C ALA A 45 10.64 -0.77 -13.33
N ARG A 46 10.73 -2.09 -13.16
CA ARG A 46 9.82 -3.09 -13.74
C ARG A 46 8.63 -3.43 -12.85
N PHE A 47 8.34 -2.63 -11.81
CA PHE A 47 7.18 -2.79 -10.92
C PHE A 47 5.87 -3.12 -11.68
N GLY A 48 5.60 -2.40 -12.78
CA GLY A 48 4.39 -2.61 -13.58
C GLY A 48 4.36 -3.94 -14.36
N GLU A 49 5.52 -4.52 -14.66
CA GLU A 49 5.64 -5.87 -15.25
C GLU A 49 5.48 -6.93 -14.15
N LEU A 50 6.10 -6.72 -12.99
CA LEU A 50 5.96 -7.60 -11.82
C LEU A 50 4.51 -7.72 -11.36
N HIS A 51 3.71 -6.66 -11.51
CA HIS A 51 2.28 -6.71 -11.25
C HIS A 51 1.52 -7.62 -12.25
N LYS A 52 1.99 -7.73 -13.50
CA LYS A 52 1.36 -8.58 -14.53
C LYS A 52 1.81 -10.03 -14.42
N ASP A 53 3.08 -10.24 -14.08
CA ASP A 53 3.66 -11.55 -13.88
C ASP A 53 4.47 -11.57 -12.57
N PRO A 54 3.80 -11.87 -11.44
CA PRO A 54 4.44 -11.97 -10.13
C PRO A 54 5.58 -12.99 -10.07
N SER A 55 5.63 -13.96 -10.99
CA SER A 55 6.70 -14.96 -11.02
C SER A 55 8.08 -14.37 -11.38
N LEU A 56 8.10 -13.17 -11.97
CA LEU A 56 9.33 -12.46 -12.32
C LEU A 56 10.00 -11.75 -11.13
N ALA A 57 9.32 -11.67 -9.98
CA ALA A 57 9.86 -11.01 -8.80
C ALA A 57 10.91 -11.90 -8.11
N SER A 58 12.08 -11.32 -7.81
CA SER A 58 13.10 -11.99 -7.00
C SER A 58 12.64 -12.15 -5.55
N ASP A 59 13.28 -13.07 -4.82
CA ASP A 59 13.02 -13.25 -3.39
C ASP A 59 13.28 -11.97 -2.58
N ASN A 60 14.30 -11.19 -2.96
CA ASN A 60 14.59 -9.91 -2.31
C ASN A 60 13.46 -8.91 -2.54
N TYR A 61 12.92 -8.82 -3.76
CA TYR A 61 11.79 -7.95 -4.05
C TYR A 61 10.54 -8.34 -3.25
N LYS A 62 10.24 -9.63 -3.16
CA LYS A 62 9.12 -10.15 -2.36
C LYS A 62 9.31 -9.80 -0.87
N CYS A 63 10.52 -10.00 -0.33
CA CYS A 63 10.81 -9.67 1.06
C CYS A 63 10.85 -8.16 1.33
N PHE A 64 11.30 -7.35 0.37
CA PHE A 64 11.17 -5.90 0.40
C PHE A 64 9.70 -5.49 0.50
N GLY A 65 8.83 -6.05 -0.34
CA GLY A 65 7.39 -5.83 -0.29
C GLY A 65 6.80 -6.20 1.08
N MET A 66 7.14 -7.38 1.61
CA MET A 66 6.74 -7.81 2.96
C MET A 66 7.14 -6.80 4.03
N CYS A 67 8.40 -6.33 4.01
CA CYS A 67 8.90 -5.34 4.96
C CYS A 67 8.08 -4.05 4.94
N VAL A 68 7.75 -3.54 3.75
CA VAL A 68 6.99 -2.30 3.59
C VAL A 68 5.55 -2.47 4.12
N VAL A 69 4.86 -3.55 3.77
CA VAL A 69 3.47 -3.74 4.21
C VAL A 69 3.36 -4.09 5.70
N GLN A 70 4.37 -4.75 6.28
CA GLN A 70 4.47 -4.93 7.73
C GLN A 70 4.72 -3.60 8.45
N GLY A 71 5.61 -2.74 7.90
CA GLY A 71 5.85 -1.41 8.46
C GLY A 71 4.61 -0.51 8.45
N ARG A 72 3.69 -0.74 7.50
CA ARG A 72 2.38 -0.09 7.45
C ARG A 72 1.32 -0.72 8.39
N GLY A 73 1.65 -1.84 9.04
CA GLY A 73 0.76 -2.58 9.92
C GLY A 73 -0.31 -3.41 9.19
N TRP A 74 -0.19 -3.61 7.88
CA TRP A 74 -1.14 -4.43 7.12
C TRP A 74 -0.88 -5.91 7.30
N PHE A 75 0.36 -6.29 7.60
CA PHE A 75 0.74 -7.66 7.88
C PHE A 75 1.51 -7.74 9.20
N ILE A 76 1.33 -8.84 9.92
CA ILE A 76 2.23 -9.28 10.99
C ILE A 76 2.75 -10.64 10.57
N ASP A 77 4.07 -10.77 10.42
CA ASP A 77 4.66 -11.91 9.71
C ASP A 77 4.00 -12.07 8.32
N ASP A 78 3.43 -13.23 8.04
CA ASP A 78 2.74 -13.59 6.80
C ASP A 78 1.21 -13.44 6.88
N VAL A 79 0.69 -12.89 7.98
CA VAL A 79 -0.75 -12.78 8.24
C VAL A 79 -1.24 -11.37 8.00
N LEU A 80 -2.18 -11.21 7.05
CA LEU A 80 -2.87 -9.95 6.77
C LEU A 80 -3.82 -9.56 7.92
N ILE A 81 -3.76 -8.30 8.32
CA ILE A 81 -4.62 -7.64 9.29
C ILE A 81 -5.75 -6.94 8.53
N ASP A 82 -6.92 -7.58 8.50
CA ASP A 82 -8.03 -7.19 7.61
C ASP A 82 -8.49 -5.76 7.84
N ASP A 83 -8.77 -5.40 9.09
CA ASP A 83 -9.25 -4.05 9.43
C ASP A 83 -8.23 -2.96 9.05
N ALA A 84 -6.93 -3.24 9.18
CA ALA A 84 -5.88 -2.29 8.82
C ALA A 84 -5.83 -2.07 7.30
N TYR A 85 -5.94 -3.15 6.52
CA TYR A 85 -6.00 -3.07 5.06
C TYR A 85 -7.29 -2.43 4.57
N ILE A 86 -8.45 -2.83 5.10
CA ILE A 86 -9.76 -2.23 4.78
C ILE A 86 -9.75 -0.74 5.09
N LYS A 87 -9.27 -0.32 6.26
CA LYS A 87 -9.19 1.10 6.63
C LYS A 87 -8.38 1.91 5.60
N TYR A 88 -7.33 1.33 5.03
CA TYR A 88 -6.52 1.98 4.01
C TYR A 88 -7.20 2.04 2.63
N VAL A 89 -7.81 0.94 2.18
CA VAL A 89 -8.38 0.85 0.83
C VAL A 89 -9.78 1.45 0.73
N ALA A 90 -10.60 1.30 1.77
CA ALA A 90 -11.96 1.81 1.81
C ALA A 90 -12.05 3.31 2.13
N SER A 91 -10.94 3.99 2.45
CA SER A 91 -10.95 5.44 2.66
C SER A 91 -11.08 6.26 1.37
N ASP A 92 -11.21 5.60 0.22
CA ASP A 92 -11.29 6.21 -1.11
C ASP A 92 -12.58 5.76 -1.85
N VAL A 93 -12.58 5.75 -3.19
CA VAL A 93 -13.68 5.34 -4.08
C VAL A 93 -14.33 3.98 -3.71
N LEU A 94 -13.64 3.14 -2.95
CA LEU A 94 -14.12 1.82 -2.52
C LEU A 94 -14.85 1.83 -1.17
N ALA A 95 -15.13 3.00 -0.58
CA ALA A 95 -15.84 3.13 0.70
C ALA A 95 -17.21 2.44 0.72
N GLU A 96 -17.89 2.38 -0.43
CA GLU A 96 -19.20 1.74 -0.57
C GLU A 96 -19.11 0.23 -0.84
N HIS A 97 -17.91 -0.31 -1.05
CA HIS A 97 -17.66 -1.70 -1.43
C HIS A 97 -16.91 -2.50 -0.36
N VAL A 98 -17.13 -2.17 0.91
CA VAL A 98 -16.44 -2.81 2.04
C VAL A 98 -16.73 -4.31 2.10
N ASP A 99 -17.96 -4.73 1.83
CA ASP A 99 -18.34 -6.14 1.84
C ASP A 99 -17.63 -6.93 0.73
N GLU A 100 -17.53 -6.36 -0.48
CA GLU A 100 -16.75 -6.95 -1.58
C GLU A 100 -15.25 -7.00 -1.25
N LEU A 101 -14.72 -5.99 -0.57
CA LEU A 101 -13.33 -5.99 -0.11
C LEU A 101 -13.07 -7.11 0.90
N TYR A 102 -13.98 -7.36 1.85
CA TYR A 102 -13.87 -8.52 2.76
C TYR A 102 -13.93 -9.85 2.02
N HIS A 103 -14.76 -9.96 0.97
CA HIS A 103 -14.78 -11.15 0.12
C HIS A 103 -13.45 -11.37 -0.59
N ILE A 104 -12.88 -10.31 -1.16
CA ILE A 104 -11.56 -10.33 -1.81
C ILE A 104 -10.48 -10.78 -0.82
N ILE A 105 -10.48 -10.22 0.40
CA ILE A 105 -9.56 -10.61 1.48
C ILE A 105 -9.67 -12.10 1.78
N LYS A 106 -10.88 -12.61 1.96
CA LYS A 106 -11.13 -14.02 2.28
C LYS A 106 -10.60 -14.95 1.18
N GLU A 107 -10.76 -14.57 -0.08
CA GLU A 107 -10.19 -15.33 -1.20
C GLU A 107 -8.67 -15.28 -1.23
N CYS A 108 -8.08 -14.08 -1.12
CA CYS A 108 -6.64 -13.90 -1.29
C CYS A 108 -5.82 -14.47 -0.13
N LYS A 109 -6.36 -14.46 1.10
CA LYS A 109 -5.70 -15.05 2.28
C LYS A 109 -5.48 -16.57 2.20
N LEU A 110 -6.10 -17.25 1.24
CA LEU A 110 -5.90 -18.69 1.02
C LEU A 110 -4.61 -18.99 0.24
N LEU A 111 -3.97 -17.97 -0.34
CA LEU A 111 -2.74 -18.14 -1.08
C LEU A 111 -1.57 -18.39 -0.13
N VAL A 112 -0.71 -19.33 -0.51
CA VAL A 112 0.47 -19.74 0.25
C VAL A 112 1.65 -19.82 -0.71
N GLY A 113 2.72 -19.12 -0.36
CA GLY A 113 3.97 -19.13 -1.10
C GLY A 113 5.00 -20.10 -0.53
N ASP A 114 6.14 -20.19 -1.20
CA ASP A 114 7.24 -21.08 -0.81
C ASP A 114 7.86 -20.69 0.55
N ASN A 115 7.71 -19.41 0.93
CA ASN A 115 8.16 -18.86 2.20
C ASN A 115 7.24 -17.69 2.63
N LYS A 116 7.54 -17.06 3.78
CA LYS A 116 6.76 -15.92 4.30
C LYS A 116 6.71 -14.73 3.34
N CYS A 117 7.84 -14.36 2.74
CA CYS A 117 7.90 -13.23 1.81
C CYS A 117 7.05 -13.52 0.56
N ASP A 118 7.16 -14.73 0.03
CA ASP A 118 6.37 -15.16 -1.13
C ASP A 118 4.88 -15.24 -0.82
N THR A 119 4.51 -15.71 0.38
CA THR A 119 3.11 -15.73 0.84
C THR A 119 2.53 -14.32 0.89
N VAL A 120 3.22 -13.38 1.55
CA VAL A 120 2.77 -11.97 1.61
C VAL A 120 2.69 -11.35 0.23
N PHE A 121 3.64 -11.67 -0.65
CA PHE A 121 3.63 -11.18 -2.02
C PHE A 121 2.44 -11.72 -2.82
N GLN A 122 2.16 -13.02 -2.79
CA GLN A 122 1.02 -13.61 -3.47
C GLN A 122 -0.32 -13.05 -2.95
N VAL A 123 -0.48 -12.96 -1.62
CA VAL A 123 -1.67 -12.36 -1.00
C VAL A 123 -1.81 -10.91 -1.45
N GLY A 124 -0.73 -10.11 -1.34
CA GLY A 124 -0.72 -8.70 -1.71
C GLY A 124 -1.05 -8.46 -3.18
N SER A 125 -0.46 -9.21 -4.10
CA SER A 125 -0.76 -9.11 -5.54
C SER A 125 -2.21 -9.49 -5.84
N CYS A 126 -2.75 -10.53 -5.20
CA CYS A 126 -4.16 -10.90 -5.34
C CYS A 126 -5.10 -9.77 -4.87
N LEU A 127 -4.81 -9.18 -3.72
CA LEU A 127 -5.57 -8.06 -3.17
C LEU A 127 -5.54 -6.86 -4.11
N GLU A 128 -4.35 -6.46 -4.58
CA GLU A 128 -4.16 -5.33 -5.47
C GLU A 128 -4.94 -5.54 -6.78
N GLN A 129 -4.76 -6.70 -7.43
CA GLN A 129 -5.43 -7.03 -8.68
C GLN A 129 -6.96 -7.00 -8.55
N LYS A 130 -7.52 -7.67 -7.53
CA LYS A 130 -8.98 -7.75 -7.36
C LYS A 130 -9.57 -6.42 -6.91
N SER A 131 -8.87 -5.67 -6.05
CA SER A 131 -9.31 -4.33 -5.62
C SER A 131 -9.28 -3.34 -6.79
N TRP A 132 -8.30 -3.45 -7.70
CA TRP A 132 -8.22 -2.68 -8.93
C TRP A 132 -9.36 -2.99 -9.90
N GLU A 133 -9.74 -4.26 -10.05
CA GLU A 133 -10.90 -4.64 -10.87
C GLU A 133 -12.23 -4.17 -10.25
N LEU A 134 -12.33 -4.16 -8.91
CA LEU A 134 -13.46 -3.56 -8.21
C LEU A 134 -13.51 -2.04 -8.46
N LEU A 135 -12.39 -1.34 -8.29
CA LEU A 135 -12.27 0.10 -8.55
C LEU A 135 -12.70 0.47 -9.97
N LYS A 136 -12.22 -0.27 -10.98
CA LYS A 136 -12.62 -0.06 -12.39
C LYS A 136 -14.12 -0.19 -12.60
N LYS A 137 -14.79 -1.11 -11.91
CA LYS A 137 -16.25 -1.28 -12.00
C LYS A 137 -16.96 -0.10 -11.36
N SER A 138 -16.51 0.33 -10.17
CA SER A 138 -17.10 1.46 -9.44
C SER A 138 -16.97 2.76 -10.24
N VAL A 139 -15.80 3.03 -10.84
CA VAL A 139 -15.58 4.26 -11.65
C VAL A 139 -16.36 4.24 -12.97
N LYS A 140 -16.58 3.06 -13.58
CA LYS A 140 -17.41 2.93 -14.81
C LYS A 140 -18.92 2.98 -14.56
N SER A 141 -19.34 2.90 -13.30
CA SER A 141 -20.75 2.97 -12.92
C SER A 141 -21.26 4.41 -12.76
N PHE A 142 -20.38 5.41 -12.86
CA PHE A 142 -20.70 6.83 -12.96
C PHE A 142 -20.75 7.26 -14.44
#